data_AF-A0A948GRU7-F1
#
_entry.id   AF-A0A948GRU7-F1
#
_cell.length_a   1.000
_cell.length_b   1.000
_cell.length_c   1.000
_cell.angle_alpha   90.00
_cell.angle_beta   90.00
_cell.angle_gamma   90.00
#
_symmetry.space_group_name_H-M   'P 1'
#
loop_
_entity.id
_entity.type
_entity.pdbx_description
1 polymer ?
#
loop_
_entity_poly.entity_id
_entity_poly.type
_entity_poly.pdbx_seq_one_letter_code
_entity_poly.pdbx_strand_id
1 'polypeptide(L)'
;MAHKVPRTRYFKILGRADCDDWVVIDTLFMTPDKPARIKSNPEYYLGGGFRDHEPHTQCLGLFAKKFKAGDDERLAGADGVVFDGDSYTITKGTNGLPIGNIKVFMRGWAIKFVDPTPEDLKTLLSKRPGQVIDVLQLKAGLFWIEQHRATEYATAIRALIPKHELVSIEGWNEVNRELLEALATLDPAAGDASFWMGILAAGVEKTKFANPDNPVSARTGGDAPRIAGNILACSGDLSLVPELERIAYATTVYQHKLAAAKALAALGRPDVATKIGQRIRHDRWQAITQGDPMFVYTCPYRSRSAPNGAAANGIVNKPNTSDKEAL
;
A
#
# COMPACT_ATOMS: atom_id res chain seq x y z
N MET A 1 24.90 -2.29 -10.75
CA MET A 1 23.42 -2.38 -10.74
C MET A 1 22.97 -2.34 -9.29
N ALA A 2 22.34 -1.25 -8.84
CA ALA A 2 21.70 -1.22 -7.54
C ALA A 2 20.40 -2.02 -7.67
N HIS A 3 20.44 -3.30 -7.30
CA HIS A 3 19.28 -4.19 -7.40
C HIS A 3 18.24 -3.77 -6.34
N LYS A 4 17.22 -3.03 -6.76
CA LYS A 4 15.97 -2.97 -5.98
C LYS A 4 15.40 -4.38 -5.92
N VAL A 5 15.10 -4.88 -4.72
CA VAL A 5 14.40 -6.16 -4.60
C VAL A 5 13.03 -6.01 -5.26
N PRO A 6 12.71 -6.83 -6.28
CA PRO A 6 11.41 -6.77 -6.91
C PRO A 6 10.34 -7.14 -5.90
N ARG A 7 9.30 -6.29 -5.77
CA ARG A 7 8.13 -6.58 -4.93
C ARG A 7 7.37 -7.83 -5.39
N THR A 8 7.63 -8.31 -6.60
CA THR A 8 6.92 -9.41 -7.26
C THR A 8 7.57 -10.78 -7.08
N ARG A 9 8.70 -10.89 -6.36
CA ARG A 9 9.38 -12.16 -6.13
C ARG A 9 9.68 -12.36 -4.66
N TYR A 10 9.16 -13.43 -4.10
CA TYR A 10 9.48 -13.84 -2.74
C TYR A 10 10.97 -14.18 -2.60
N PHE A 11 11.50 -13.97 -1.39
CA PHE A 11 12.87 -14.29 -1.06
C PHE A 11 12.99 -14.74 0.40
N LYS A 12 13.98 -15.59 0.66
CA LYS A 12 14.43 -15.93 2.02
C LYS A 12 15.62 -15.07 2.41
N ILE A 13 15.70 -14.77 3.69
CA ILE A 13 16.87 -14.16 4.32
C ILE A 13 17.82 -15.30 4.69
N LEU A 14 19.03 -15.30 4.12
CA LEU A 14 20.04 -16.31 4.44
C LEU A 14 20.83 -15.95 5.70
N GLY A 15 21.02 -14.66 5.95
CA GLY A 15 21.80 -14.17 7.09
C GLY A 15 22.08 -12.68 7.00
N ARG A 16 22.84 -12.18 7.98
CA ARG A 16 23.29 -10.79 8.04
C ARG A 16 24.44 -10.55 7.07
N ALA A 17 24.36 -9.44 6.35
CA ALA A 17 25.34 -8.99 5.39
C ALA A 17 25.62 -7.49 5.61
N ASP A 18 25.96 -7.15 6.85
CA ASP A 18 26.17 -5.76 7.26
C ASP A 18 27.35 -5.13 6.53
N CYS A 19 27.16 -3.89 6.10
CA CYS A 19 28.23 -3.06 5.58
C CYS A 19 28.88 -2.36 6.76
N ASP A 20 30.08 -2.78 7.15
CA ASP A 20 30.94 -2.09 8.12
C ASP A 20 32.28 -1.77 7.46
N ASP A 21 32.22 -0.88 6.47
CA ASP A 21 33.32 -0.66 5.52
C ASP A 21 33.63 0.82 5.35
N TRP A 22 34.83 1.08 4.85
CA TRP A 22 35.24 2.42 4.42
C TRP A 22 34.59 2.74 3.08
N VAL A 23 33.87 3.86 3.04
CA VAL A 23 33.22 4.39 1.84
C VAL A 23 33.65 5.83 1.61
N VAL A 24 33.63 6.24 0.35
CA VAL A 24 33.86 7.65 -0.02
C VAL A 24 32.50 8.34 -0.05
N ILE A 25 32.29 9.31 0.83
CA ILE A 25 31.08 10.13 0.85
C ILE A 25 31.46 11.59 0.59
N ASP A 26 30.82 12.18 -0.41
CA ASP A 26 30.96 13.60 -0.72
C ASP A 26 29.85 14.39 -0.01
N THR A 27 30.22 15.19 0.99
CA THR A 27 29.28 15.93 1.85
C THR A 27 28.68 17.17 1.20
N LEU A 28 29.19 17.64 0.06
CA LEU A 28 28.56 18.74 -0.69
C LEU A 28 27.10 18.44 -1.05
N PHE A 29 26.73 17.16 -1.05
CA PHE A 29 25.39 16.68 -1.34
C PHE A 29 24.62 16.20 -0.12
N MET A 30 25.18 16.20 1.10
CA MET A 30 24.47 15.84 2.34
C MET A 30 24.00 17.10 3.08
N THR A 31 22.79 17.60 2.77
CA THR A 31 22.22 18.68 3.58
C THR A 31 21.74 18.17 4.95
N PRO A 32 21.91 18.94 6.05
CA PRO A 32 21.51 18.55 7.40
C PRO A 32 20.02 18.23 7.59
N ASP A 33 19.16 18.66 6.67
CA ASP A 33 17.72 18.41 6.66
C ASP A 33 17.33 17.07 6.03
N LYS A 34 18.29 16.31 5.47
CA LYS A 34 18.06 15.02 4.82
C LYS A 34 17.37 13.98 5.70
N PRO A 35 17.74 13.76 6.97
CA PRO A 35 17.05 12.77 7.82
C PRO A 35 15.56 13.09 8.02
N ALA A 36 15.22 14.38 8.12
CA ALA A 36 13.83 14.83 8.23
C ALA A 36 13.06 14.74 6.90
N ARG A 37 13.73 14.99 5.77
CA ARG A 37 13.15 14.83 4.42
C ARG A 37 12.93 13.37 4.05
N ILE A 38 13.85 12.48 4.41
CA ILE A 38 13.72 11.02 4.25
C ILE A 38 12.53 10.51 5.07
N LYS A 39 12.43 10.94 6.33
CA LYS A 39 11.31 10.56 7.23
C LYS A 39 9.95 11.08 6.74
N SER A 40 9.92 12.18 6.00
CA SER A 40 8.67 12.79 5.49
C SER A 40 8.34 12.40 4.04
N ASN A 41 9.27 11.77 3.31
CA ASN A 41 9.06 11.29 1.95
C ASN A 41 9.97 10.07 1.63
N PRO A 42 9.50 8.83 1.86
CA PRO A 42 10.23 7.61 1.55
C PRO A 42 10.56 7.44 0.06
N GLU A 43 9.91 8.20 -0.83
CA GLU A 43 10.21 8.23 -2.26
C GLU A 43 11.32 9.22 -2.63
N TYR A 44 11.89 9.96 -1.67
CA TYR A 44 13.01 10.87 -1.89
C TYR A 44 14.23 10.17 -2.53
N TYR A 45 14.38 8.85 -2.30
CA TYR A 45 15.37 7.98 -2.95
C TYR A 45 15.13 7.77 -4.46
N LEU A 46 13.97 8.12 -5.00
CA LEU A 46 13.55 7.81 -6.37
C LEU A 46 14.04 8.83 -7.43
N GLY A 47 14.44 10.04 -7.03
CA GLY A 47 14.96 11.09 -7.92
C GLY A 47 16.45 10.91 -8.26
N GLY A 48 16.75 10.66 -9.54
CA GLY A 48 18.05 10.15 -10.03
C GLY A 48 19.23 11.13 -10.12
N GLY A 49 19.31 12.19 -9.31
CA GLY A 49 20.32 13.24 -9.49
C GLY A 49 21.70 12.99 -8.86
N PHE A 50 21.79 12.27 -7.72
CA PHE A 50 22.99 12.29 -6.85
C PHE A 50 23.31 10.94 -6.17
N ARG A 51 22.85 9.82 -6.75
CA ARG A 51 22.83 8.49 -6.10
C ARG A 51 24.20 7.89 -5.79
N ASP A 52 25.25 8.25 -6.53
CA ASP A 52 26.54 7.57 -6.46
C ASP A 52 27.38 7.93 -5.22
N HIS A 53 27.03 9.00 -4.51
CA HIS A 53 27.74 9.46 -3.31
C HIS A 53 27.03 9.12 -1.99
N GLU A 54 25.95 8.33 -2.04
CA GLU A 54 25.19 7.94 -0.85
C GLU A 54 25.82 6.70 -0.18
N PRO A 55 25.83 6.62 1.17
CA PRO A 55 26.37 5.47 1.90
C PRO A 55 25.82 4.12 1.42
N HIS A 56 24.51 4.07 1.13
CA HIS A 56 23.82 2.88 0.64
C HIS A 56 24.37 2.41 -0.72
N THR A 57 24.56 3.34 -1.66
CA THR A 57 25.07 3.03 -3.01
C THR A 57 26.53 2.59 -2.97
N GLN A 58 27.33 3.20 -2.08
CA GLN A 58 28.71 2.79 -1.86
C GLN A 58 28.80 1.38 -1.26
N CYS A 59 27.99 1.07 -0.24
CA CYS A 59 27.88 -0.28 0.32
C CYS A 59 27.42 -1.32 -0.72
N LEU A 60 26.43 -1.00 -1.54
CA LEU A 60 26.02 -1.86 -2.66
C LEU A 60 27.16 -2.10 -3.66
N GLY A 61 27.92 -1.05 -3.98
CA GLY A 61 29.08 -1.16 -4.87
C GLY A 61 30.18 -2.08 -4.31
N LEU A 62 30.45 -2.00 -3.00
CA LEU A 62 31.37 -2.90 -2.31
C LEU A 62 30.88 -4.35 -2.35
N PHE A 63 29.62 -4.59 -2.00
CA PHE A 63 29.07 -5.93 -1.99
C PHE A 63 28.93 -6.52 -3.39
N ALA A 64 28.69 -5.72 -4.42
CA ALA A 64 28.74 -6.18 -5.81
C ALA A 64 30.14 -6.67 -6.21
N LYS A 65 31.21 -6.03 -5.69
CA LYS A 65 32.59 -6.52 -5.89
C LYS A 65 32.84 -7.82 -5.12
N LYS A 66 32.40 -7.91 -3.86
CA LYS A 66 32.51 -9.13 -3.02
C LYS A 66 31.75 -10.31 -3.64
N PHE A 67 30.54 -10.09 -4.16
CA PHE A 67 29.79 -11.10 -4.93
C PHE A 67 30.56 -11.59 -6.15
N LYS A 68 31.19 -10.69 -6.90
CA LYS A 68 31.96 -11.04 -8.09
C LYS A 68 33.25 -11.80 -7.73
N ALA A 69 33.88 -11.47 -6.61
CA ALA A 69 35.07 -12.14 -6.11
C ALA A 69 34.75 -13.53 -5.55
N GLY A 70 33.55 -13.73 -4.98
CA GLY A 70 33.09 -15.01 -4.45
C GLY A 70 33.79 -15.43 -3.15
N ASP A 71 34.42 -14.48 -2.45
CA ASP A 71 35.25 -14.69 -1.26
C ASP A 71 34.56 -14.31 0.06
N ASP A 72 33.39 -13.68 0.02
CA ASP A 72 32.61 -13.32 1.20
C ASP A 72 31.63 -14.44 1.58
N GLU A 73 31.96 -15.20 2.63
CA GLU A 73 31.14 -16.31 3.13
C GLU A 73 29.70 -15.90 3.46
N ARG A 74 29.46 -14.62 3.82
CA ARG A 74 28.12 -14.10 4.11
C ARG A 74 27.22 -14.09 2.88
N LEU A 75 27.81 -14.15 1.69
CA LEU A 75 27.14 -14.12 0.39
C LEU A 75 27.03 -15.50 -0.25
N ALA A 76 27.54 -16.54 0.42
CA ALA A 76 27.50 -17.90 -0.10
C ALA A 76 26.04 -18.35 -0.37
N GLY A 77 25.76 -18.67 -1.63
CA GLY A 77 24.43 -19.10 -2.07
C GLY A 77 23.35 -18.00 -2.11
N ALA A 78 23.73 -16.73 -1.92
CA ALA A 78 22.84 -15.58 -2.03
C ALA A 78 22.69 -15.11 -3.48
N ASP A 79 21.52 -14.60 -3.83
CA ASP A 79 21.26 -13.94 -5.11
C ASP A 79 21.48 -12.42 -5.03
N GLY A 80 21.61 -11.87 -3.82
CA GLY A 80 21.83 -10.45 -3.59
C GLY A 80 21.86 -10.06 -2.12
N VAL A 81 21.98 -8.76 -1.86
CA VAL A 81 21.93 -8.16 -0.53
C VAL A 81 20.97 -6.98 -0.53
N VAL A 82 20.24 -6.84 0.58
CA VAL A 82 19.37 -5.69 0.87
C VAL A 82 20.00 -4.90 2.00
N PHE A 83 20.07 -3.58 1.85
CA PHE A 83 20.54 -2.68 2.90
C PHE A 83 19.40 -1.82 3.45
N ASP A 84 19.40 -1.61 4.76
CA ASP A 84 18.53 -0.65 5.43
C ASP A 84 19.24 0.71 5.47
N GLY A 85 18.87 1.58 4.54
CA GLY A 85 19.45 2.92 4.40
C GLY A 85 19.23 3.81 5.63
N ASP A 86 18.17 3.56 6.42
CA ASP A 86 17.86 4.34 7.62
C ASP A 86 18.71 3.91 8.83
N SER A 87 19.32 2.73 8.76
CA SER A 87 20.20 2.21 9.81
C SER A 87 21.64 2.71 9.74
N TYR A 88 21.95 3.58 8.77
CA TYR A 88 23.33 4.02 8.55
C TYR A 88 23.86 4.83 9.73
N THR A 89 25.13 4.59 10.08
CA THR A 89 25.87 5.37 11.06
C THR A 89 27.30 5.57 10.58
N ILE A 90 27.90 6.72 10.92
CA ILE A 90 29.33 6.97 10.68
C ILE A 90 30.07 6.50 11.93
N THR A 91 30.88 5.46 11.80
CA THR A 91 31.64 4.87 12.91
C THR A 91 33.04 5.46 13.04
N LYS A 92 33.59 6.00 11.94
CA LYS A 92 34.89 6.70 11.95
C LYS A 92 34.98 7.72 10.81
N GLY A 93 35.45 8.93 11.10
CA GLY A 93 35.77 9.95 10.09
C GLY A 93 37.28 10.16 9.95
N THR A 94 37.71 10.63 8.79
CA THR A 94 39.09 11.13 8.64
C THR A 94 39.15 12.54 9.26
N ASN A 95 40.08 12.77 10.20
CA ASN A 95 40.30 14.06 10.87
C ASN A 95 39.13 14.62 11.71
N GLY A 96 38.23 13.75 12.21
CA GLY A 96 37.09 14.19 13.03
C GLY A 96 35.98 14.91 12.26
N LEU A 97 36.12 15.07 10.95
CA LEU A 97 35.11 15.61 10.05
C LEU A 97 34.42 14.46 9.30
N PRO A 98 33.10 14.53 9.07
CA PRO A 98 32.35 13.49 8.38
C PRO A 98 32.51 13.57 6.84
N ILE A 99 33.72 13.86 6.34
CA ILE A 99 33.99 14.17 4.92
C ILE A 99 35.05 13.21 4.37
N GLY A 100 34.85 12.75 3.13
CA GLY A 100 35.83 11.96 2.38
C GLY A 100 35.73 10.47 2.69
N ASN A 101 36.86 9.81 2.96
CA ASN A 101 36.87 8.42 3.39
C ASN A 101 36.35 8.32 4.82
N ILE A 102 35.18 7.72 4.99
CA ILE A 102 34.58 7.49 6.30
C ILE A 102 34.20 6.03 6.44
N LYS A 103 34.31 5.50 7.66
CA LYS A 103 33.81 4.17 7.99
C LYS A 103 32.33 4.29 8.32
N VAL A 104 31.51 3.52 7.61
CA VAL A 104 30.06 3.47 7.85
C VAL A 104 29.67 2.08 8.33
N PHE A 105 28.70 2.05 9.24
CA PHE A 105 27.96 0.84 9.55
C PHE A 105 26.54 0.98 9.01
N MET A 106 26.07 -0.02 8.27
CA MET A 106 24.71 -0.12 7.75
C MET A 106 24.24 -1.57 7.79
N ARG A 107 23.03 -1.77 8.31
CA ARG A 107 22.44 -3.11 8.40
C ARG A 107 22.13 -3.64 7.02
N GLY A 108 22.49 -4.90 6.77
CA GLY A 108 22.24 -5.59 5.52
C GLY A 108 21.87 -7.06 5.73
N TRP A 109 21.23 -7.64 4.71
CA TRP A 109 20.78 -9.03 4.71
C TRP A 109 21.06 -9.67 3.35
N ALA A 110 21.71 -10.82 3.37
CA ALA A 110 21.85 -11.67 2.19
C ALA A 110 20.51 -12.36 1.91
N ILE A 111 20.08 -12.33 0.65
CA ILE A 111 18.79 -12.86 0.23
C ILE A 111 18.93 -13.90 -0.88
N LYS A 112 17.96 -14.80 -0.95
CA LYS A 112 17.81 -15.78 -2.02
C LYS A 112 16.38 -15.81 -2.52
N PHE A 113 16.18 -15.63 -3.82
CA PHE A 113 14.87 -15.75 -4.45
C PHE A 113 14.47 -17.21 -4.52
N VAL A 114 13.33 -17.53 -3.93
CA VAL A 114 12.73 -18.87 -3.89
C VAL A 114 11.22 -18.72 -3.87
N ASP A 115 10.50 -19.78 -4.21
CA ASP A 115 9.08 -19.85 -3.87
C ASP A 115 8.91 -20.09 -2.36
N PRO A 116 7.96 -19.41 -1.70
CA PRO A 116 7.72 -19.60 -0.28
C PRO A 116 7.08 -20.97 -0.04
N THR A 117 7.50 -21.63 1.04
CA THR A 117 6.79 -22.80 1.58
C THR A 117 5.61 -22.36 2.45
N PRO A 118 4.65 -23.25 2.76
CA PRO A 118 3.58 -22.93 3.69
C PRO A 118 4.07 -22.46 5.06
N GLU A 119 5.17 -23.03 5.55
CA GLU A 119 5.82 -22.66 6.81
C GLU A 119 6.44 -21.26 6.75
N ASP A 120 7.03 -20.89 5.60
CA ASP A 120 7.56 -19.55 5.37
C ASP A 120 6.43 -18.50 5.43
N LEU A 121 5.30 -18.76 4.76
CA LEU A 121 4.14 -17.86 4.77
C LEU A 121 3.49 -17.77 6.15
N LYS A 122 3.36 -18.89 6.87
CA LYS A 122 2.87 -18.89 8.26
C LYS A 122 3.75 -18.04 9.17
N THR A 123 5.07 -18.17 9.05
CA THR A 123 6.04 -17.39 9.84
C THR A 123 5.99 -15.91 9.46
N LEU A 124 5.88 -15.61 8.17
CA LEU A 124 5.74 -14.25 7.67
C LEU A 124 4.48 -13.56 8.22
N LEU A 125 3.38 -14.30 8.32
CA LEU A 125 2.08 -13.79 8.74
C LEU A 125 1.84 -13.88 10.26
N SER A 126 2.76 -14.46 11.04
CA SER A 126 2.57 -14.66 12.48
C SER A 126 2.79 -13.39 13.31
N LYS A 127 3.47 -12.39 12.75
CA LYS A 127 3.77 -11.13 13.43
C LYS A 127 3.91 -9.99 12.43
N ARG A 128 3.69 -8.77 12.91
CA ARG A 128 3.96 -7.58 12.11
C ARG A 128 5.45 -7.39 11.84
N PRO A 129 5.80 -6.83 10.67
CA PRO A 129 7.18 -6.56 10.33
C PRO A 129 7.76 -5.50 11.27
N GLY A 130 8.95 -5.76 11.81
CA GLY A 130 9.64 -4.84 12.74
C GLY A 130 10.80 -4.10 12.08
N GLN A 131 11.29 -4.59 10.94
CA GLN A 131 12.43 -4.06 10.21
C GLN A 131 12.10 -3.85 8.73
N VAL A 132 12.89 -3.04 8.03
CA VAL A 132 12.71 -2.76 6.59
C VAL A 132 12.71 -4.05 5.76
N ILE A 133 13.58 -5.01 6.10
CA ILE A 133 13.64 -6.30 5.39
C ILE A 133 12.35 -7.12 5.57
N ASP A 134 11.76 -7.10 6.77
CA ASP A 134 10.51 -7.80 7.06
C ASP A 134 9.36 -7.20 6.24
N VAL A 135 9.34 -5.87 6.09
CA VAL A 135 8.35 -5.17 5.25
C VAL A 135 8.47 -5.59 3.79
N LEU A 136 9.69 -5.68 3.26
CA LEU A 136 9.93 -6.11 1.89
C LEU A 136 9.54 -7.58 1.68
N GLN A 137 9.88 -8.44 2.63
CA GLN A 137 9.53 -9.86 2.58
C GLN A 137 8.00 -10.06 2.69
N LEU A 138 7.32 -9.27 3.53
CA LEU A 138 5.87 -9.27 3.65
C LEU A 138 5.20 -8.90 2.33
N LYS A 139 5.60 -7.78 1.72
CA LYS A 139 5.06 -7.35 0.41
C LYS A 139 5.24 -8.43 -0.67
N ALA A 140 6.42 -9.03 -0.75
CA ALA A 140 6.69 -10.09 -1.72
C ALA A 140 5.88 -11.37 -1.44
N GLY A 141 5.68 -11.72 -0.16
CA GLY A 141 4.82 -12.84 0.24
C GLY A 141 3.35 -12.58 -0.05
N LEU A 142 2.83 -11.39 0.24
CA LEU A 142 1.46 -11.00 -0.08
C LEU A 142 1.22 -11.05 -1.60
N PHE A 143 2.14 -10.51 -2.40
CA PHE A 143 2.07 -10.62 -3.85
C PHE A 143 2.01 -12.08 -4.31
N TRP A 144 2.85 -12.96 -3.76
CA TRP A 144 2.80 -14.39 -4.08
C TRP A 144 1.45 -15.01 -3.72
N ILE A 145 0.91 -14.72 -2.53
CA ILE A 145 -0.40 -15.21 -2.06
C ILE A 145 -1.51 -14.75 -3.00
N GLU A 146 -1.51 -13.48 -3.41
CA GLU A 146 -2.49 -12.92 -4.36
C GLU A 146 -2.44 -13.64 -5.71
N GLN A 147 -1.23 -13.81 -6.28
CA GLN A 147 -1.07 -14.48 -7.57
C GLN A 147 -1.54 -15.94 -7.54
N HIS A 148 -1.35 -16.63 -6.41
CA HIS A 148 -1.74 -18.02 -6.23
C HIS A 148 -3.15 -18.19 -5.65
N ARG A 149 -3.83 -17.10 -5.30
CA ARG A 149 -5.16 -17.09 -4.67
C ARG A 149 -5.24 -17.99 -3.43
N ALA A 150 -4.19 -17.97 -2.60
CA ALA A 150 -4.10 -18.83 -1.42
C ALA A 150 -4.98 -18.32 -0.27
N THR A 151 -6.30 -18.55 -0.39
CA THR A 151 -7.36 -18.05 0.51
C THR A 151 -7.20 -18.52 1.96
N GLU A 152 -6.51 -19.63 2.19
CA GLU A 152 -6.21 -20.16 3.52
C GLU A 152 -5.40 -19.19 4.41
N TYR A 153 -4.76 -18.18 3.82
CA TYR A 153 -4.01 -17.15 4.54
C TYR A 153 -4.83 -15.91 4.89
N ALA A 154 -6.09 -15.78 4.44
CA ALA A 154 -6.89 -14.58 4.64
C ALA A 154 -7.08 -14.21 6.11
N THR A 155 -7.34 -15.19 6.99
CA THR A 155 -7.48 -14.95 8.43
C THR A 155 -6.16 -14.45 9.06
N ALA A 156 -5.02 -14.98 8.62
CA ALA A 156 -3.71 -14.55 9.11
C ALA A 156 -3.38 -13.12 8.64
N ILE A 157 -3.67 -12.80 7.38
CA ILE A 157 -3.54 -11.44 6.83
C ILE A 157 -4.43 -10.47 7.60
N ARG A 158 -5.68 -10.85 7.88
CA ARG A 158 -6.63 -10.04 8.67
C ARG A 158 -6.11 -9.76 10.09
N ALA A 159 -5.45 -10.74 10.72
CA ALA A 159 -4.89 -10.60 12.06
C ALA A 159 -3.73 -9.60 12.13
N LEU A 160 -3.02 -9.38 11.01
CA LEU A 160 -1.96 -8.37 10.90
C LEU A 160 -2.48 -6.93 10.79
N ILE A 161 -3.80 -6.70 10.75
CA ILE A 161 -4.41 -5.37 10.69
C ILE A 161 -5.04 -5.04 12.06
N PRO A 162 -4.35 -4.28 12.93
CA PRO A 162 -4.80 -3.99 14.28
C PRO A 162 -6.06 -3.14 14.28
N LYS A 163 -7.00 -3.48 15.18
CA LYS A 163 -8.26 -2.74 15.33
C LYS A 163 -8.06 -1.24 15.65
N HIS A 164 -7.00 -0.87 16.36
CA HIS A 164 -6.72 0.53 16.68
C HIS A 164 -6.25 1.35 15.48
N GLU A 165 -5.66 0.70 14.46
CA GLU A 165 -5.28 1.36 13.22
C GLU A 165 -6.48 1.56 12.29
N LEU A 166 -7.52 0.72 12.44
CA LEU A 166 -8.79 0.90 11.72
C LEU A 166 -9.46 2.24 12.00
N VAL A 167 -9.24 2.80 13.19
CA VAL A 167 -9.88 4.04 13.64
C VAL A 167 -8.95 5.25 13.55
N SER A 168 -7.68 5.05 13.15
CA SER A 168 -6.68 6.11 13.05
C SER A 168 -6.20 6.30 11.62
N ILE A 169 -6.45 7.49 11.06
CA ILE A 169 -6.00 7.87 9.72
C ILE A 169 -4.47 7.88 9.61
N GLU A 170 -3.77 8.00 10.74
CA GLU A 170 -2.29 7.99 10.82
C GLU A 170 -1.73 6.56 10.80
N GLY A 171 -2.56 5.55 11.06
CA GLY A 171 -2.17 4.14 10.97
C GLY A 171 -1.98 3.65 9.53
N TRP A 172 -2.55 4.32 8.53
CA TRP A 172 -2.52 3.86 7.13
C TRP A 172 -1.17 4.13 6.46
N ASN A 173 -0.25 3.17 6.58
CA ASN A 173 1.03 3.15 5.87
C ASN A 173 0.99 2.18 4.67
N GLU A 174 2.09 2.10 3.92
CA GLU A 174 2.18 1.19 2.77
C GLU A 174 1.95 -0.28 3.14
N VAL A 175 2.37 -0.74 4.33
CA VAL A 175 2.17 -2.13 4.74
C VAL A 175 0.68 -2.43 4.89
N ASN A 176 -0.07 -1.52 5.51
CA ASN A 176 -1.51 -1.67 5.67
C ASN A 176 -2.25 -1.64 4.34
N ARG A 177 -1.80 -0.83 3.37
CA ARG A 177 -2.37 -0.87 2.02
C ARG A 177 -2.24 -2.27 1.43
N GLU A 178 -1.04 -2.84 1.43
CA GLU A 178 -0.76 -4.13 0.79
C GLU A 178 -1.51 -5.27 1.50
N LEU A 179 -1.62 -5.22 2.83
CA LEU A 179 -2.44 -6.15 3.60
C LEU A 179 -3.94 -6.05 3.25
N LEU A 180 -4.47 -4.84 3.08
CA LEU A 180 -5.86 -4.61 2.70
C LEU A 180 -6.13 -5.05 1.26
N GLU A 181 -5.22 -4.77 0.32
CA GLU A 181 -5.33 -5.21 -1.08
C GLU A 181 -5.33 -6.74 -1.18
N ALA A 182 -4.44 -7.40 -0.45
CA ALA A 182 -4.37 -8.86 -0.41
C ALA A 182 -5.63 -9.46 0.23
N LEU A 183 -6.06 -8.95 1.39
CA LEU A 183 -7.27 -9.43 2.06
C LEU A 183 -8.50 -9.24 1.16
N ALA A 184 -8.64 -8.06 0.57
CA ALA A 184 -9.73 -7.74 -0.32
C ALA A 184 -9.78 -8.70 -1.51
N THR A 185 -8.62 -9.03 -2.09
CA THR A 185 -8.47 -9.94 -3.24
C THR A 185 -8.76 -11.39 -2.93
N LEU A 186 -8.35 -11.87 -1.75
CA LEU A 186 -8.43 -13.28 -1.39
C LEU A 186 -9.79 -13.64 -0.80
N ASP A 187 -10.19 -12.91 0.24
CA ASP A 187 -11.43 -13.16 0.96
C ASP A 187 -11.92 -11.86 1.62
N PRO A 188 -12.75 -11.07 0.92
CA PRO A 188 -13.33 -9.87 1.50
C PRO A 188 -14.24 -10.17 2.71
N ALA A 189 -14.77 -11.39 2.83
CA ALA A 189 -15.62 -11.78 3.95
C ALA A 189 -14.82 -12.00 5.24
N ALA A 190 -13.52 -12.31 5.16
CA ALA A 190 -12.64 -12.39 6.33
C ALA A 190 -12.46 -11.02 7.04
N GLY A 191 -12.71 -9.92 6.34
CA GLY A 191 -12.86 -8.60 6.94
C GLY A 191 -14.13 -8.48 7.78
N ASP A 192 -15.26 -9.02 7.31
CA ASP A 192 -16.64 -8.66 7.67
C ASP A 192 -17.03 -7.21 7.31
N ALA A 193 -18.34 -6.93 7.24
CA ALA A 193 -18.83 -5.61 6.85
C ALA A 193 -18.47 -4.51 7.88
N SER A 194 -18.40 -4.85 9.17
CA SER A 194 -18.08 -3.90 10.24
C SER A 194 -16.62 -3.44 10.18
N PHE A 195 -15.69 -4.32 9.77
CA PHE A 195 -14.30 -3.95 9.55
C PHE A 195 -14.14 -2.95 8.42
N TRP A 196 -14.72 -3.24 7.24
CA TRP A 196 -14.65 -2.34 6.10
C TRP A 196 -15.37 -1.02 6.38
N MET A 197 -16.49 -1.06 7.10
CA MET A 197 -17.19 0.14 7.55
C MET A 197 -16.35 0.96 8.54
N GLY A 198 -15.64 0.30 9.46
CA GLY A 198 -14.74 0.95 10.42
C GLY A 198 -13.65 1.79 9.73
N ILE A 199 -13.08 1.28 8.62
CA ILE A 199 -12.10 2.01 7.82
C ILE A 199 -12.70 3.30 7.27
N LEU A 200 -13.92 3.26 6.72
CA LEU A 200 -14.60 4.47 6.25
C LEU A 200 -14.91 5.42 7.40
N ALA A 201 -15.41 4.90 8.52
CA ALA A 201 -15.79 5.66 9.70
C ALA A 201 -14.61 6.37 10.39
N ALA A 202 -13.37 5.91 10.23
CA ALA A 202 -12.18 6.59 10.75
C ALA A 202 -12.05 8.05 10.27
N GLY A 203 -12.57 8.34 9.07
CA GLY A 203 -12.68 9.69 8.52
C GLY A 203 -13.60 10.62 9.33
N VAL A 204 -14.47 10.08 10.16
CA VAL A 204 -15.40 10.80 11.05
C VAL A 204 -14.78 11.02 12.44
N GLU A 205 -13.78 10.26 12.87
CA GLU A 205 -13.18 10.46 14.21
C GLU A 205 -12.12 11.57 14.24
N LYS A 206 -11.45 11.86 13.11
CA LYS A 206 -10.50 13.00 12.97
C LYS A 206 -11.20 14.38 12.94
N THR A 207 -12.50 14.41 13.18
CA THR A 207 -13.40 15.44 12.70
C THR A 207 -13.77 16.48 13.77
N LYS A 208 -13.27 16.34 15.00
CA LYS A 208 -13.67 17.19 16.14
C LYS A 208 -13.43 18.71 15.95
N PHE A 209 -12.69 19.13 14.91
CA PHE A 209 -12.35 20.55 14.67
C PHE A 209 -12.45 21.02 13.20
N ALA A 210 -12.98 20.23 12.26
CA ALA A 210 -13.04 20.59 10.84
C ALA A 210 -14.48 20.61 10.29
N ASN A 211 -14.77 21.55 9.37
CA ASN A 211 -16.08 21.65 8.71
C ASN A 211 -16.22 20.55 7.63
N PRO A 212 -17.22 19.64 7.71
CA PRO A 212 -17.45 18.57 6.73
C PRO A 212 -17.74 19.05 5.30
N ASP A 213 -18.24 20.28 5.14
CA ASP A 213 -18.46 20.93 3.83
C ASP A 213 -17.16 21.50 3.25
N ASN A 214 -16.09 21.51 4.05
CA ASN A 214 -14.75 21.92 3.65
C ASN A 214 -13.69 20.84 3.94
N PRO A 215 -13.83 19.63 3.35
CA PRO A 215 -12.99 18.49 3.71
C PRO A 215 -11.52 18.73 3.34
N VAL A 216 -10.56 18.07 3.98
CA VAL A 216 -9.11 18.21 3.77
C VAL A 216 -8.50 16.90 3.29
N SER A 217 -7.40 16.99 2.55
CA SER A 217 -6.63 15.82 2.15
C SER A 217 -5.84 15.29 3.36
N ALA A 218 -5.95 14.00 3.65
CA ALA A 218 -4.99 13.32 4.49
C ALA A 218 -3.82 12.83 3.62
N ARG A 219 -2.59 13.27 3.91
CA ARG A 219 -1.37 12.85 3.16
C ARG A 219 -1.16 11.33 3.10
N THR A 220 -1.80 10.56 3.97
CA THR A 220 -1.57 9.11 4.16
C THR A 220 -2.83 8.23 3.99
N GLY A 221 -4.00 8.79 3.66
CA GLY A 221 -5.29 8.08 3.77
C GLY A 221 -5.92 7.63 2.45
N GLY A 222 -5.18 7.54 1.34
CA GLY A 222 -5.77 7.36 0.01
C GLY A 222 -6.38 5.98 -0.28
N ASP A 223 -5.60 4.93 -0.05
CA ASP A 223 -5.95 3.61 -0.59
C ASP A 223 -6.88 2.81 0.31
N ALA A 224 -6.70 2.85 1.64
CA ALA A 224 -7.50 2.04 2.55
C ALA A 224 -9.02 2.34 2.46
N PRO A 225 -9.48 3.61 2.47
CA PRO A 225 -10.91 3.92 2.28
C PRO A 225 -11.40 3.51 0.89
N ARG A 226 -10.58 3.69 -0.15
CA ARG A 226 -10.93 3.30 -1.52
C ARG A 226 -11.19 1.79 -1.62
N ILE A 227 -10.32 0.97 -1.05
CA ILE A 227 -10.46 -0.50 -0.99
C ILE A 227 -11.74 -0.86 -0.23
N ALA A 228 -11.92 -0.32 0.98
CA ALA A 228 -13.09 -0.59 1.81
C ALA A 228 -14.41 -0.22 1.12
N GLY A 229 -14.48 0.95 0.49
CA GLY A 229 -15.65 1.40 -0.28
C GLY A 229 -15.97 0.45 -1.44
N ASN A 230 -14.96 -0.08 -2.13
CA ASN A 230 -15.14 -1.07 -3.19
C ASN A 230 -15.72 -2.38 -2.65
N ILE A 231 -15.18 -2.89 -1.53
CA ILE A 231 -15.70 -4.12 -0.89
C ILE A 231 -17.18 -3.97 -0.51
N LEU A 232 -17.51 -2.87 0.18
CA LEU A 232 -18.86 -2.60 0.65
C LEU A 232 -19.83 -2.45 -0.54
N ALA A 233 -19.44 -1.75 -1.60
CA ALA A 233 -20.21 -1.67 -2.83
C ALA A 233 -20.48 -3.06 -3.44
N CYS A 234 -19.45 -3.91 -3.50
CA CYS A 234 -19.52 -5.23 -4.12
C CYS A 234 -20.29 -6.27 -3.31
N SER A 235 -20.49 -6.03 -2.02
CA SER A 235 -21.39 -6.83 -1.19
C SER A 235 -22.84 -6.77 -1.72
N GLY A 236 -23.26 -5.62 -2.28
CA GLY A 236 -24.64 -5.38 -2.68
C GLY A 236 -25.62 -5.25 -1.51
N ASP A 237 -25.13 -5.16 -0.27
CA ASP A 237 -25.96 -5.08 0.92
C ASP A 237 -26.52 -3.66 1.11
N LEU A 238 -27.82 -3.52 0.84
CA LEU A 238 -28.52 -2.25 0.96
C LEU A 238 -28.68 -1.78 2.42
N SER A 239 -28.50 -2.67 3.41
CA SER A 239 -28.54 -2.30 4.84
C SER A 239 -27.39 -1.37 5.24
N LEU A 240 -26.33 -1.31 4.43
CA LEU A 240 -25.17 -0.44 4.62
C LEU A 240 -25.44 1.02 4.25
N VAL A 241 -26.50 1.29 3.47
CA VAL A 241 -26.79 2.63 2.93
C VAL A 241 -26.90 3.71 4.01
N PRO A 242 -27.68 3.54 5.11
CA PRO A 242 -27.81 4.58 6.13
C PRO A 242 -26.46 4.98 6.75
N GLU A 243 -25.59 4.02 7.00
CA GLU A 243 -24.28 4.27 7.61
C GLU A 243 -23.30 4.90 6.61
N LEU A 244 -23.31 4.47 5.35
CA LEU A 244 -22.53 5.09 4.29
C LEU A 244 -22.95 6.55 4.05
N GLU A 245 -24.25 6.84 4.07
CA GLU A 245 -24.76 8.22 4.02
C GLU A 245 -24.24 9.04 5.20
N ARG A 246 -24.37 8.51 6.42
CA ARG A 246 -23.87 9.17 7.64
C ARG A 246 -22.38 9.51 7.53
N ILE A 247 -21.55 8.55 7.11
CA ILE A 247 -20.10 8.75 6.95
C ILE A 247 -19.83 9.80 5.87
N ALA A 248 -20.48 9.70 4.71
CA ALA A 248 -20.25 10.61 3.60
C ALA A 248 -20.64 12.06 3.94
N TYR A 249 -21.69 12.28 4.74
CA TYR A 249 -22.02 13.60 5.25
C TYR A 249 -21.07 14.07 6.35
N ALA A 250 -20.71 13.20 7.29
CA ALA A 250 -20.00 13.59 8.51
C ALA A 250 -18.47 13.74 8.34
N THR A 251 -17.83 12.94 7.48
CA THR A 251 -16.36 12.96 7.37
C THR A 251 -15.82 14.28 6.82
N THR A 252 -14.66 14.71 7.32
CA THR A 252 -13.91 15.87 6.80
C THR A 252 -12.72 15.45 5.96
N VAL A 253 -12.53 14.17 5.68
CA VAL A 253 -11.37 13.68 4.91
C VAL A 253 -11.81 13.27 3.52
N TYR A 254 -11.18 13.87 2.50
CA TYR A 254 -11.57 13.69 1.10
C TYR A 254 -11.71 12.22 0.69
N GLN A 255 -10.72 11.40 1.06
CA GLN A 255 -10.64 10.02 0.56
C GLN A 255 -11.73 9.12 1.19
N HIS A 256 -12.08 9.35 2.45
CA HIS A 256 -13.21 8.68 3.10
C HIS A 256 -14.54 9.15 2.53
N LYS A 257 -14.70 10.46 2.29
CA LYS A 257 -15.92 11.02 1.71
C LYS A 257 -16.18 10.47 0.31
N LEU A 258 -15.16 10.47 -0.53
CA LEU A 258 -15.24 9.97 -1.90
C LEU A 258 -15.55 8.47 -1.91
N ALA A 259 -14.86 7.68 -1.09
CA ALA A 259 -15.09 6.23 -1.03
C ALA A 259 -16.53 5.89 -0.62
N ALA A 260 -17.07 6.57 0.40
CA ALA A 260 -18.45 6.41 0.83
C ALA A 260 -19.45 6.84 -0.25
N ALA A 261 -19.23 8.00 -0.90
CA ALA A 261 -20.08 8.48 -1.99
C ALA A 261 -20.06 7.54 -3.21
N LYS A 262 -18.90 6.98 -3.57
CA LYS A 262 -18.78 5.98 -4.63
C LYS A 262 -19.50 4.68 -4.28
N ALA A 263 -19.40 4.23 -3.02
CA ALA A 263 -20.11 3.04 -2.56
C ALA A 263 -21.63 3.24 -2.62
N LEU A 264 -22.14 4.40 -2.20
CA LEU A 264 -23.56 4.76 -2.31
C LEU A 264 -24.05 4.76 -3.76
N ALA A 265 -23.28 5.36 -4.68
CA ALA A 265 -23.64 5.36 -6.10
C ALA A 265 -23.72 3.93 -6.67
N ALA A 266 -22.76 3.07 -6.33
CA ALA A 266 -22.75 1.66 -6.74
C ALA A 266 -23.91 0.84 -6.14
N LEU A 267 -24.37 1.19 -4.93
CA LEU A 267 -25.54 0.60 -4.27
C LEU A 267 -26.87 1.20 -4.74
N GLY A 268 -26.90 1.94 -5.86
CA GLY A 268 -28.13 2.48 -6.43
C GLY A 268 -28.61 3.79 -5.81
N ARG A 269 -27.74 4.52 -5.09
CA ARG A 269 -28.01 5.85 -4.52
C ARG A 269 -27.14 6.97 -5.13
N PRO A 270 -27.09 7.12 -6.47
CA PRO A 270 -26.31 8.17 -7.13
C PRO A 270 -26.83 9.58 -6.83
N ASP A 271 -28.11 9.70 -6.44
CA ASP A 271 -28.72 10.97 -6.04
C ASP A 271 -28.04 11.54 -4.77
N VAL A 272 -27.76 10.68 -3.79
CA VAL A 272 -27.09 11.09 -2.55
C VAL A 272 -25.63 11.42 -2.80
N ALA A 273 -24.94 10.58 -3.57
CA ALA A 273 -23.56 10.84 -3.99
C ALA A 273 -23.43 12.21 -4.70
N THR A 274 -24.37 12.52 -5.59
CA THR A 274 -24.45 13.83 -6.28
C THR A 274 -24.67 14.97 -5.30
N LYS A 275 -25.61 14.85 -4.36
CA LYS A 275 -25.87 15.88 -3.33
C LYS A 275 -24.64 16.13 -2.44
N ILE A 276 -23.89 15.09 -2.10
CA ILE A 276 -22.63 15.22 -1.36
C ILE A 276 -21.59 15.98 -2.19
N GLY A 277 -21.44 15.65 -3.47
CA GLY A 277 -20.54 16.36 -4.39
C GLY A 277 -20.89 17.84 -4.53
N GLN A 278 -22.19 18.19 -4.61
CA GLN A 278 -22.68 19.57 -4.69
C GLN A 278 -22.41 20.40 -3.43
N ARG A 279 -22.34 19.77 -2.25
CA ARG A 279 -22.00 20.46 -0.99
C ARG A 279 -20.53 20.81 -0.87
N ILE A 280 -19.66 20.06 -1.54
CA ILE A 280 -18.23 20.29 -1.52
C ILE A 280 -17.91 21.40 -2.52
N ARG A 281 -17.05 22.35 -2.13
CA ARG A 281 -16.60 23.41 -3.04
C ARG A 281 -16.05 22.82 -4.35
N HIS A 282 -16.40 23.43 -5.47
CA HIS A 282 -16.17 22.87 -6.81
C HIS A 282 -14.69 22.56 -7.10
N ASP A 283 -13.78 23.43 -6.66
CA ASP A 283 -12.32 23.24 -6.75
C ASP A 283 -11.85 21.99 -5.99
N ARG A 284 -12.41 21.76 -4.80
CA ARG A 284 -12.13 20.59 -3.97
C ARG A 284 -12.76 19.34 -4.56
N TRP A 285 -13.98 19.43 -5.09
CA TRP A 285 -14.63 18.31 -5.78
C TRP A 285 -13.88 17.89 -7.05
N GLN A 286 -13.38 18.86 -7.83
CA GLN A 286 -12.49 18.58 -8.96
C GLN A 286 -11.18 17.93 -8.48
N ALA A 287 -10.55 18.44 -7.41
CA ALA A 287 -9.34 17.80 -6.85
C ALA A 287 -9.59 16.38 -6.33
N ILE A 288 -10.80 16.07 -5.87
CA ILE A 288 -11.24 14.74 -5.41
C ILE A 288 -11.47 13.78 -6.60
N THR A 289 -11.86 14.29 -7.77
CA THR A 289 -12.32 13.49 -8.92
C THR A 289 -11.37 13.49 -10.11
N GLN A 290 -10.32 14.32 -10.11
CA GLN A 290 -9.32 14.39 -11.18
C GLN A 290 -8.56 13.07 -11.32
N GLY A 291 -8.84 12.35 -12.42
CA GLY A 291 -8.13 11.13 -12.82
C GLY A 291 -8.80 9.81 -12.45
N ASP A 292 -9.88 9.84 -11.68
CA ASP A 292 -10.61 8.65 -11.25
C ASP A 292 -12.04 8.72 -11.81
N PRO A 293 -12.47 7.81 -12.71
CA PRO A 293 -13.82 7.86 -13.24
C PRO A 293 -14.80 7.82 -12.06
N MET A 294 -15.53 8.91 -11.86
CA MET A 294 -16.66 8.90 -10.94
C MET A 294 -17.54 7.71 -11.34
N PHE A 295 -17.91 6.89 -10.37
CA PHE A 295 -18.93 5.84 -10.48
C PHE A 295 -18.53 4.43 -10.95
N VAL A 296 -17.24 4.07 -11.09
CA VAL A 296 -16.90 2.68 -11.40
C VAL A 296 -16.02 2.05 -10.33
N TYR A 297 -16.68 1.51 -9.30
CA TYR A 297 -16.08 0.42 -8.52
C TYR A 297 -16.19 -0.86 -9.35
N THR A 298 -15.05 -1.40 -9.77
CA THR A 298 -14.99 -2.74 -10.36
C THR A 298 -14.90 -3.74 -9.23
N CYS A 299 -15.83 -4.70 -9.18
CA CYS A 299 -15.79 -5.79 -8.22
C CYS A 299 -14.74 -6.82 -8.64
N PRO A 300 -13.49 -6.73 -8.16
CA PRO A 300 -12.41 -7.60 -8.60
C PRO A 300 -12.67 -9.06 -8.19
N TYR A 301 -13.53 -9.27 -7.20
CA TYR A 301 -13.73 -10.54 -6.48
C TYR A 301 -14.89 -11.39 -7.02
N ARG A 302 -15.71 -10.87 -7.95
CA ARG A 302 -16.85 -11.61 -8.56
C ARG A 302 -16.50 -12.40 -9.83
N SER A 303 -15.27 -12.32 -10.34
CA SER A 303 -14.87 -13.13 -11.50
C SER A 303 -14.50 -14.57 -11.08
N ARG A 304 -15.53 -15.44 -11.13
CA ARG A 304 -15.52 -16.92 -11.03
C ARG A 304 -15.88 -17.53 -9.68
N SER A 305 -17.11 -17.29 -9.26
CA SER A 305 -17.92 -18.31 -8.57
C SER A 305 -19.08 -18.73 -9.47
N ALA A 306 -18.77 -19.55 -10.48
CA ALA A 306 -19.75 -20.40 -11.13
C ALA A 306 -19.06 -21.73 -11.48
N PRO A 307 -19.34 -22.83 -10.77
CA PRO A 307 -19.00 -24.16 -11.26
C PRO A 307 -19.92 -24.45 -12.45
N ASN A 308 -19.31 -24.78 -13.59
CA ASN A 308 -19.91 -25.44 -14.76
C ASN A 308 -21.31 -24.98 -15.23
N GLY A 309 -21.33 -24.24 -16.34
CA GLY A 309 -22.37 -24.37 -17.37
C GLY A 309 -23.69 -23.64 -17.14
N ALA A 310 -23.79 -22.39 -17.57
CA ALA A 310 -24.98 -21.88 -18.24
C ALA A 310 -24.63 -20.59 -19.01
N ALA A 311 -25.07 -20.56 -20.26
CA ALA A 311 -24.76 -19.54 -21.24
C ALA A 311 -25.22 -18.13 -20.85
N ALA A 312 -24.47 -17.15 -21.36
CA ALA A 312 -24.88 -15.77 -21.47
C ALA A 312 -26.20 -15.65 -22.23
N ASN A 313 -27.18 -14.98 -21.63
CA ASN A 313 -28.25 -14.23 -22.28
C ASN A 313 -28.41 -12.97 -21.40
N GLY A 314 -28.09 -11.75 -21.83
CA GLY A 314 -28.50 -11.14 -23.09
C GLY A 314 -29.86 -10.48 -22.90
N ILE A 315 -29.92 -9.36 -22.16
CA ILE A 315 -31.11 -8.48 -22.17
C ILE A 315 -30.64 -7.05 -22.39
N VAL A 316 -30.62 -6.68 -23.67
CA VAL A 316 -30.69 -5.31 -24.16
C VAL A 316 -32.16 -4.90 -24.07
N ASN A 317 -32.52 -4.03 -23.12
CA ASN A 317 -33.81 -3.36 -23.15
C ASN A 317 -33.70 -2.15 -24.10
N LYS A 318 -34.14 -2.32 -25.35
CA LYS A 318 -34.54 -1.19 -26.21
C LYS A 318 -35.91 -0.67 -25.74
N PRO A 319 -36.18 0.64 -25.81
CA PRO A 319 -37.50 1.19 -25.52
C PRO A 319 -38.48 0.88 -26.66
N ASN A 320 -39.66 0.41 -26.26
CA ASN A 320 -40.80 0.08 -27.10
C ASN A 320 -41.48 1.37 -27.59
N THR A 321 -41.53 1.57 -28.90
CA THR A 321 -42.43 2.52 -29.57
C THR A 321 -43.69 1.76 -29.97
N SER A 322 -44.84 2.14 -29.39
CA SER A 322 -46.18 1.88 -29.94
C SER A 322 -46.85 3.24 -30.10
N ASP A 323 -46.92 3.74 -31.33
CA ASP A 323 -48.10 3.67 -32.20
C ASP A 323 -49.17 4.68 -31.82
N LYS A 324 -49.32 5.69 -32.68
CA LYS A 324 -50.64 6.14 -33.14
C LYS A 324 -50.57 6.58 -34.61
N GLU A 325 -51.35 5.87 -35.41
CA GLU A 325 -51.78 6.13 -36.77
C GLU A 325 -52.48 7.49 -36.92
N ALA A 326 -52.43 8.08 -38.12
CA ALA A 326 -53.60 8.32 -38.99
C ALA A 326 -53.34 9.44 -40.01
N LEU A 327 -53.63 9.10 -41.29
CA LEU A 327 -53.75 9.95 -42.50
C LEU A 327 -52.46 10.53 -43.12
#